data_AF-A0A7D5N0P8-F1
#
_entry.id   AF-A0A7D5N0P8-F1
#
_cell.length_a   1.000
_cell.length_b   1.000
_cell.length_c   1.000
_cell.angle_alpha   90.00
_cell.angle_beta   90.00
_cell.angle_gamma   90.00
#
_symmetry.space_group_name_H-M   'P 1'
#
loop_
_entity.id
_entity.type
_entity.pdbx_description
1 polymer ?
#
loop_
_entity_poly.entity_id
_entity_poly.type
_entity_poly.pdbx_seq_one_letter_code
_entity_poly.pdbx_strand_id
1 'polypeptide(L)'
;MTEIENFDPNMSVDKNGNTALHFLLQQDTQSQGVRQMIRALLKLRNTNIYSTNNEKRIPIFLAKNGPSAGSNVCARKNYNINIRDINGQSVFEYAIDQPIEKWTLS
;
A
#
# COMPACT_ATOMS: atom_id res chain seq x y z
N MET A 1 -29.92 6.38 5.74
CA MET A 1 -28.82 5.45 5.44
C MET A 1 -28.18 5.97 4.16
N THR A 2 -27.13 6.78 4.31
CA THR A 2 -26.62 7.71 3.29
C THR A 2 -25.43 7.12 2.52
N GLU A 3 -25.60 6.91 1.22
CA GLU A 3 -24.60 6.99 0.14
C GLU A 3 -23.17 6.45 0.36
N ILE A 4 -23.01 5.21 0.83
CA ILE A 4 -21.72 4.48 0.74
C ILE A 4 -21.77 3.33 -0.28
N GLU A 5 -22.84 3.24 -1.08
CA GLU A 5 -23.12 2.02 -1.85
C GLU A 5 -22.17 1.78 -3.05
N ASN A 6 -21.37 2.78 -3.47
CA ASN A 6 -20.52 2.65 -4.66
C ASN A 6 -19.03 3.00 -4.45
N PHE A 7 -18.51 2.92 -3.23
CA PHE A 7 -17.07 3.10 -3.03
C PHE A 7 -16.28 1.92 -3.63
N ASP A 8 -15.64 2.13 -4.78
CA ASP A 8 -14.68 1.18 -5.35
C ASP A 8 -13.26 1.52 -4.86
N PRO A 9 -12.66 0.70 -3.96
CA PRO A 9 -11.31 0.93 -3.44
C PRO A 9 -10.21 0.83 -4.51
N ASN A 10 -10.53 0.35 -5.71
CA ASN A 10 -9.59 0.18 -6.82
C ASN A 10 -9.66 1.32 -7.84
N MET A 11 -10.62 2.24 -7.70
CA MET A 11 -10.72 3.41 -8.56
C MET A 11 -9.48 4.30 -8.39
N SER A 12 -9.00 4.86 -9.50
CA SER A 12 -7.95 5.88 -9.47
C SER A 12 -8.48 7.15 -8.79
N VAL A 13 -7.71 7.69 -7.84
CA VAL A 13 -8.04 8.91 -7.10
C VAL A 13 -7.21 10.11 -7.54
N ASP A 14 -6.22 9.92 -8.42
CA ASP A 14 -5.39 11.00 -8.95
C ASP A 14 -5.03 10.82 -10.44
N LYS A 15 -4.33 11.82 -10.99
CA LYS A 15 -3.83 11.84 -12.38
C LYS A 15 -2.74 10.82 -12.67
N ASN A 16 -2.12 10.24 -11.64
CA ASN A 16 -1.03 9.27 -11.76
C ASN A 16 -1.58 7.83 -11.78
N GLY A 17 -2.90 7.64 -11.74
CA GLY A 17 -3.50 6.31 -11.70
C GLY A 17 -3.48 5.68 -10.30
N ASN A 18 -3.11 6.44 -9.27
CA ASN A 18 -2.99 5.89 -7.92
C ASN A 18 -4.39 5.59 -7.37
N THR A 19 -4.58 4.39 -6.83
CA THR A 19 -5.75 4.07 -6.01
C THR A 19 -5.63 4.68 -4.61
N ALA A 20 -6.71 4.64 -3.83
CA ALA A 20 -6.68 5.07 -2.43
C ALA A 20 -5.55 4.41 -1.61
N LEU A 21 -5.25 3.12 -1.87
CA LEU A 21 -4.18 2.40 -1.17
C LEU A 21 -2.77 2.91 -1.54
N HIS A 22 -2.54 3.28 -2.81
CA HIS A 22 -1.28 3.92 -3.22
C HIS A 22 -1.07 5.23 -2.47
N PHE A 23 -2.10 6.08 -2.44
CA PHE A 23 -2.01 7.39 -1.82
C PHE A 23 -1.74 7.29 -0.32
N LEU A 24 -2.45 6.40 0.39
CA LEU A 24 -2.27 6.20 1.82
C LEU A 24 -0.87 5.67 2.20
N LEU A 25 -0.28 4.81 1.38
CA LEU A 25 1.07 4.28 1.63
C LEU A 25 2.19 5.29 1.36
N GLN A 26 1.93 6.31 0.52
CA GLN A 26 2.83 7.45 0.33
C GLN A 26 2.77 8.46 1.50
N GLN A 27 1.72 8.41 2.32
CA GLN A 27 1.63 9.26 3.50
C GLN A 27 2.51 8.74 4.65
N ASP A 28 2.65 9.56 5.69
CA ASP A 28 3.25 9.09 6.92
C ASP A 28 2.34 8.06 7.62
N THR A 29 2.67 6.79 7.41
CA THR A 29 1.99 5.65 8.03
C THR A 29 2.30 5.48 9.51
N GLN A 30 3.11 6.36 10.12
CA GLN A 30 3.18 6.48 11.57
C GLN A 30 1.98 7.23 12.17
N SER A 31 1.25 7.99 11.34
CA SER A 31 -0.01 8.60 11.76
C SER A 31 -1.08 7.53 12.05
N GLN A 32 -1.67 7.59 13.25
CA GLN A 32 -2.76 6.70 13.63
C GLN A 32 -3.93 6.75 12.64
N GLY A 33 -4.25 7.94 12.11
CA GLY A 33 -5.34 8.10 11.14
C GLY A 33 -5.05 7.34 9.85
N VAL A 34 -3.84 7.47 9.31
CA VAL A 34 -3.42 6.77 8.08
C VAL A 34 -3.46 5.26 8.28
N ARG A 35 -2.96 4.75 9.42
CA ARG A 35 -3.03 3.30 9.72
C ARG A 35 -4.45 2.78 9.81
N GLN A 36 -5.35 3.54 10.42
CA GLN A 36 -6.76 3.16 10.52
C GLN A 36 -7.43 3.13 9.14
N MET A 37 -7.16 4.13 8.29
CA MET A 37 -7.67 4.15 6.91
C MET A 37 -7.13 2.98 6.07
N ILE A 38 -5.83 2.65 6.17
CA ILE A 38 -5.25 1.48 5.50
C ILE A 38 -5.95 0.20 5.96
N ARG A 39 -6.14 0.01 7.27
CA ARG A 39 -6.84 -1.18 7.79
C ARG A 39 -8.30 -1.23 7.37
N ALA A 40 -9.01 -0.10 7.37
CA ALA A 40 -10.39 -0.02 6.91
C ALA A 40 -10.50 -0.41 5.43
N LEU A 41 -9.62 0.13 4.58
CA LEU A 41 -9.56 -0.19 3.16
C LEU A 41 -9.28 -1.68 2.94
N LEU A 42 -8.29 -2.25 3.62
CA LEU A 42 -7.93 -3.67 3.47
C LEU A 42 -8.99 -4.65 4.00
N LYS A 43 -9.95 -4.20 4.82
CA LYS A 43 -11.12 -5.01 5.24
C LYS A 43 -12.17 -5.13 4.14
N LEU A 44 -12.18 -4.26 3.14
CA LEU A 44 -13.10 -4.35 2.02
C LEU A 44 -12.75 -5.57 1.15
N ARG A 45 -13.76 -6.38 0.84
CA ARG A 45 -13.58 -7.65 0.12
C ARG A 45 -12.97 -7.45 -1.28
N ASN A 46 -13.28 -6.35 -1.94
CA ASN A 46 -12.87 -6.03 -3.30
C ASN A 46 -11.55 -5.22 -3.38
N THR A 47 -10.91 -4.86 -2.27
CA THR A 47 -9.62 -4.14 -2.34
C THR A 47 -8.54 -5.02 -2.94
N ASN A 48 -8.06 -4.61 -4.11
CA ASN A 48 -6.94 -5.23 -4.80
C ASN A 48 -5.62 -4.56 -4.41
N ILE A 49 -4.77 -5.30 -3.71
CA ILE A 49 -3.43 -4.86 -3.32
C ILE A 49 -2.42 -4.90 -4.46
N TYR A 50 -2.84 -5.38 -5.64
CA TYR A 50 -2.04 -5.48 -6.87
C TYR A 50 -2.54 -4.57 -7.98
N SER A 51 -3.47 -3.65 -7.69
CA SER A 51 -3.84 -2.61 -8.66
C SER A 51 -2.59 -1.82 -9.03
N THR A 52 -2.35 -1.62 -10.31
CA THR A 52 -1.20 -0.84 -10.78
C THR A 52 -1.61 0.59 -11.09
N ASN A 53 -0.76 1.55 -10.74
CA ASN A 53 -0.88 2.92 -11.22
C ASN A 53 -0.38 3.08 -12.67
N ASN A 54 -0.32 4.31 -13.19
CA ASN A 54 0.13 4.59 -14.56
C ASN A 54 1.60 4.19 -14.81
N GLU A 55 2.42 4.10 -13.75
CA GLU A 55 3.81 3.63 -13.81
C GLU A 55 3.92 2.11 -13.67
N LYS A 56 2.80 1.38 -13.71
CA LYS A 56 2.74 -0.08 -13.50
C LYS A 56 3.22 -0.52 -12.10
N ARG A 57 3.26 0.39 -11.12
CA ARG A 57 3.63 0.09 -9.74
C ARG A 57 2.40 -0.26 -8.93
N ILE A 58 2.52 -1.28 -8.09
CA ILE A 58 1.50 -1.62 -7.09
C ILE A 58 1.70 -0.78 -5.80
N PRO A 59 0.69 -0.66 -4.91
CA PRO A 59 0.71 0.29 -3.79
C PRO A 59 1.92 0.17 -2.87
N ILE A 60 2.37 -1.06 -2.60
CA ILE A 60 3.45 -1.30 -1.63
C ILE A 60 4.81 -0.76 -2.07
N PHE A 61 5.05 -0.64 -3.38
CA PHE A 61 6.30 -0.05 -3.90
C PHE A 61 6.37 1.47 -3.70
N LEU A 62 5.26 2.11 -3.31
CA LEU A 62 5.22 3.55 -3.01
C LEU A 62 5.19 3.83 -1.50
N ALA A 63 5.46 2.83 -0.66
CA ALA A 63 5.40 2.95 0.79
C ALA A 63 6.50 3.87 1.37
N LYS A 64 6.15 5.06 1.84
CA LYS A 64 7.09 6.09 2.33
C LYS A 64 7.93 5.66 3.54
N ASN A 65 7.33 4.92 4.46
CA ASN A 65 8.02 4.44 5.67
C ASN A 65 8.60 3.03 5.49
N GLY A 66 8.76 2.58 4.24
CA GLY A 66 9.22 1.23 3.93
C GLY A 66 8.16 0.17 4.23
N PRO A 67 8.53 -1.12 4.27
CA PRO A 67 7.58 -2.22 4.39
C PRO A 67 6.78 -2.27 5.69
N SER A 68 7.22 -1.59 6.76
CA SER A 68 6.43 -1.47 8.00
C SER A 68 5.09 -0.76 7.75
N ALA A 69 5.08 0.24 6.86
CA ALA A 69 3.86 0.89 6.33
C ALA A 69 2.93 -0.09 5.60
N GLY A 70 3.55 -1.02 4.86
CA GLY A 70 2.90 -2.06 4.08
C GLY A 70 2.65 -3.36 4.85
N SER A 71 2.95 -3.43 6.15
CA SER A 71 2.84 -4.67 6.94
C SER A 71 1.43 -5.27 6.88
N ASN A 72 0.38 -4.44 6.93
CA ASN A 72 -1.01 -4.90 6.77
C ASN A 72 -1.27 -5.47 5.35
N VAL A 73 -0.59 -4.96 4.33
CA VAL A 73 -0.68 -5.47 2.94
C VAL A 73 0.04 -6.81 2.82
N CYS A 74 1.25 -6.91 3.37
CA CYS A 74 2.04 -8.15 3.41
C CYS A 74 1.36 -9.26 4.22
N ALA A 75 0.60 -8.89 5.26
CA ALA A 75 -0.11 -9.84 6.12
C ALA A 75 -1.36 -10.48 5.47
N ARG A 76 -1.73 -10.09 4.24
CA ARG A 76 -2.85 -10.73 3.54
C ARG A 76 -2.50 -12.18 3.19
N LYS A 77 -3.45 -13.09 3.40
CA LYS A 77 -3.29 -14.55 3.21
C LYS A 77 -2.63 -14.98 1.89
N ASN A 78 -2.87 -14.23 0.80
CA ASN A 78 -2.37 -14.56 -0.53
C ASN A 78 -1.30 -13.57 -1.02
N TYR A 79 -0.59 -12.92 -0.10
CA TYR A 79 0.45 -11.99 -0.47
C TYR A 79 1.64 -12.71 -1.13
N ASN A 80 1.88 -12.46 -2.41
CA ASN A 80 3.06 -12.93 -3.11
C ASN A 80 4.29 -12.06 -2.76
N ILE A 81 5.20 -12.66 -2.00
CA ILE A 81 6.48 -12.06 -1.58
C ILE A 81 7.46 -11.80 -2.73
N ASN A 82 7.33 -12.55 -3.83
CA ASN A 82 8.26 -12.51 -4.96
C ASN A 82 7.86 -11.48 -6.02
N ILE A 83 6.92 -10.58 -5.74
CA ILE A 83 6.56 -9.52 -6.67
C ILE A 83 7.75 -8.59 -6.84
N ARG A 84 8.01 -8.25 -8.11
CA ARG A 84 9.06 -7.33 -8.52
C ARG A 84 8.43 -6.10 -9.17
N ASP A 85 9.06 -4.95 -8.94
CA ASP A 85 8.68 -3.69 -9.58
C ASP A 85 9.21 -3.62 -11.03
N ILE A 86 9.04 -2.46 -11.67
CA ILE A 86 9.51 -2.21 -13.03
C ILE A 86 11.04 -2.29 -13.19
N ASN A 87 11.79 -2.12 -12.10
CA ASN A 87 13.24 -2.21 -12.07
C ASN A 87 13.72 -3.63 -11.71
N GLY A 88 12.80 -4.58 -11.57
CA GLY A 88 13.10 -5.94 -11.14
C GLY A 88 13.34 -6.06 -9.64
N GLN A 89 13.09 -5.01 -8.84
CA GLN A 89 13.32 -5.01 -7.41
C GLN A 89 12.13 -5.58 -6.64
N SER A 90 12.38 -6.47 -5.69
CA SER A 90 11.35 -6.98 -4.78
C SER A 90 11.02 -5.99 -3.67
N VAL A 91 9.87 -6.18 -3.02
CA VAL A 91 9.49 -5.38 -1.84
C VAL A 91 10.52 -5.53 -0.71
N PHE A 92 11.14 -6.71 -0.59
CA PHE A 92 12.22 -6.95 0.38
C PHE A 92 13.53 -6.25 -0.01
N GLU A 93 13.83 -6.10 -1.29
CA GLU A 93 15.00 -5.34 -1.72
C GLU A 93 14.80 -3.83 -1.43
N TYR A 94 13.59 -3.31 -1.66
CA TYR A 94 13.18 -1.96 -1.23
C TYR A 94 13.27 -1.75 0.29
N ALA A 95 13.08 -2.83 1.06
CA ALA A 95 13.15 -2.84 2.51
C ALA A 95 14.55 -2.54 3.02
N ILE A 96 15.52 -3.19 2.41
CA ILE A 96 16.92 -3.22 2.82
C ILE A 96 17.63 -1.92 2.43
N ASP A 97 17.19 -1.29 1.34
CA ASP A 97 17.72 0.00 0.87
C ASP A 97 17.23 1.20 1.73
N GLN A 98 16.32 0.98 2.68
CA GLN A 98 15.91 2.00 3.64
C GLN A 98 16.81 1.99 4.88
N PRO A 99 17.16 3.16 5.45
CA PRO A 99 17.94 3.24 6.68
C PRO A 99 17.31 2.40 7.79
N ILE A 100 18.15 1.59 8.45
CA ILE A 100 17.78 0.56 9.44
C ILE A 100 16.98 1.14 10.62
N GLU A 101 17.08 2.44 10.88
CA GLU A 101 16.33 3.17 11.92
C GLU A 101 14.79 3.12 11.78
N LYS A 102 14.26 2.75 10.60
CA LYS A 102 12.81 2.56 10.39
C LYS A 102 12.27 1.17 10.77
N TRP A 103 13.14 0.25 11.19
CA TRP A 103 12.81 -1.18 11.43
C TRP A 103 12.65 -1.55 12.89
N THR A 104 13.10 -0.71 13.82
CA THR A 104 12.96 -0.97 15.24
C THR A 104 11.59 -0.51 15.73
N LEU A 105 10.80 -1.50 16.16
CA LEU A 105 9.54 -1.41 16.88
C LEU A 105 9.48 -0.19 17.82
N SER A 106 8.51 0.70 17.59
CA SER A 106 7.94 1.62 18.58
C SER A 106 6.47 1.28 18.78
#